data_AF-A0A965ZBY1-F1
#
_entry.id   AF-A0A965ZBY1-F1
#
_cell.length_a   1.000
_cell.length_b   1.000
_cell.length_c   1.000
_cell.angle_alpha   90.00
_cell.angle_beta   90.00
_cell.angle_gamma   90.00
#
_symmetry.space_group_name_H-M   'P 1'
#
loop_
_entity.id
_entity.type
_entity.pdbx_description
1 polymer ?
#
loop_
_entity_poly.entity_id
_entity_poly.type
_entity_poly.pdbx_seq_one_letter_code
_entity_poly.pdbx_strand_id
1 'polypeptide(L)'
;SNPVDDYTCIEVMSAKELMKVIANIPHPYRAVFNLNAILGYTHKEIGIMLNISTNTSKSRLSRARNIIQRKYFNLYSIADTSTTCELASA
;
A
#
# COMPACT_ATOMS: atom_id res chain seq x y z
N SER A 1 15.25 -13.38 30.23
CA SER A 1 15.34 -11.97 29.80
C SER A 1 15.24 -11.88 28.30
N ASN A 2 14.10 -11.44 27.77
CA ASN A 2 14.08 -10.20 27.01
C ASN A 2 12.65 -9.63 27.07
N PRO A 3 12.41 -8.67 27.99
CA PRO A 3 11.19 -7.89 28.05
C PRO A 3 11.38 -6.61 27.24
N VAL A 4 10.60 -6.43 26.17
CA VAL A 4 10.15 -5.18 25.52
C VAL A 4 10.08 -5.34 24.00
N ASP A 5 8.91 -5.72 23.49
CA ASP A 5 8.39 -5.05 22.31
C ASP A 5 6.98 -4.57 22.65
N ASP A 6 6.98 -3.35 23.17
CA ASP A 6 5.90 -2.39 23.15
C ASP A 6 5.14 -2.52 21.82
N TYR A 7 3.94 -3.10 21.89
CA TYR A 7 3.07 -3.30 20.75
C TYR A 7 2.65 -1.93 20.23
N THR A 8 3.46 -1.36 19.33
CA THR A 8 2.98 -0.34 18.42
C THR A 8 1.82 -1.00 17.68
N CYS A 9 0.59 -0.58 18.01
CA CYS A 9 -0.63 -0.99 17.33
C CYS A 9 -0.60 -0.43 15.90
N ILE A 10 0.22 -1.05 15.05
CA ILE A 10 0.16 -0.88 13.61
C ILE A 10 -1.13 -1.58 13.22
N GLU A 11 -2.21 -0.83 13.08
CA GLU A 11 -3.44 -1.35 12.51
C GLU A 11 -3.11 -1.98 11.15
N VAL A 12 -3.24 -3.30 11.05
CA VAL A 12 -2.95 -3.96 9.78
C VAL A 12 -4.16 -3.75 8.88
N MET A 13 -3.97 -3.09 7.74
CA MET A 13 -5.02 -2.97 6.72
C MET A 13 -5.62 -4.34 6.42
N SER A 14 -6.95 -4.45 6.44
CA SER A 14 -7.58 -5.74 6.15
C SER A 14 -7.23 -6.20 4.74
N ALA A 15 -7.14 -7.52 4.53
CA ALA A 15 -6.84 -8.08 3.21
C ALA A 15 -7.83 -7.58 2.13
N LYS A 16 -9.10 -7.37 2.51
CA LYS A 16 -10.15 -6.84 1.63
C LYS A 16 -9.86 -5.40 1.18
N GLU A 17 -9.40 -4.56 2.10
CA GLU A 17 -9.03 -3.18 1.80
C GLU A 17 -7.77 -3.10 0.94
N LEU A 18 -6.76 -3.91 1.27
CA LEU A 18 -5.55 -4.02 0.45
C LEU A 18 -5.90 -4.37 -1.00
N MET A 19 -6.76 -5.36 -1.20
CA MET A 19 -7.19 -5.77 -2.55
C MET A 19 -7.95 -4.66 -3.28
N LYS A 20 -8.81 -3.90 -2.58
CA LYS A 20 -9.45 -2.71 -3.16
C LYS A 20 -8.44 -1.65 -3.57
N VAL A 21 -7.43 -1.40 -2.74
CA VAL A 21 -6.37 -0.42 -3.04
C VAL A 21 -5.59 -0.88 -4.27
N ILE A 22 -5.13 -2.14 -4.29
CA ILE A 22 -4.40 -2.73 -5.42
C ILE A 22 -5.22 -2.64 -6.70
N ALA A 23 -6.54 -2.90 -6.65
CA ALA A 23 -7.40 -2.80 -7.82
C ALA A 23 -7.44 -1.39 -8.44
N ASN A 24 -7.32 -0.35 -7.60
CA ASN A 24 -7.32 1.06 -8.03
C ASN A 24 -5.95 1.59 -8.48
N ILE A 25 -4.87 0.79 -8.33
CA ILE A 25 -3.55 1.17 -8.84
C ILE A 25 -3.56 1.13 -10.37
N PRO A 26 -2.97 2.13 -11.06
CA PRO A 26 -2.82 2.09 -12.51
C PRO A 26 -2.15 0.79 -12.97
N HIS A 27 -2.68 0.21 -14.06
CA HIS A 27 -2.28 -1.09 -14.59
C HIS A 27 -0.77 -1.37 -14.59
N PRO A 28 0.12 -0.48 -15.10
CA PRO A 28 1.55 -0.78 -15.17
C PRO A 28 2.21 -0.97 -13.80
N TYR A 29 1.74 -0.28 -12.77
CA TYR A 29 2.27 -0.42 -11.41
C TYR A 29 1.66 -1.64 -10.72
N ARG A 30 0.37 -1.88 -10.93
CA ARG A 30 -0.37 -3.03 -10.38
C ARG A 30 0.21 -4.36 -10.88
N ALA A 31 0.50 -4.47 -12.18
CA ALA A 31 1.07 -5.67 -12.77
C ALA A 31 2.43 -6.03 -12.13
N VAL A 32 3.32 -5.05 -12.01
CA VAL A 32 4.64 -5.25 -11.38
C VAL A 32 4.51 -5.59 -9.90
N PHE A 33 3.60 -4.93 -9.18
CA PHE A 33 3.34 -5.22 -7.77
C PHE A 33 2.87 -6.66 -7.57
N ASN A 34 1.88 -7.11 -8.35
CA ASN A 34 1.35 -8.48 -8.25
C ASN A 34 2.42 -9.52 -8.57
N LEU A 35 3.15 -9.33 -9.68
CA LEU A 35 4.21 -10.27 -10.08
C LEU A 35 5.32 -10.37 -9.01
N ASN A 36 5.72 -9.24 -8.40
CA ASN A 36 6.80 -9.26 -7.41
C ASN A 36 6.34 -9.66 -6.00
N ALA A 37 5.32 -8.99 -5.46
CA ALA A 37 4.93 -9.11 -4.05
C ALA A 37 3.99 -10.29 -3.79
N ILE A 38 3.21 -10.72 -4.79
CA ILE A 38 2.25 -11.83 -4.64
C ILE A 38 2.82 -13.12 -5.23
N LEU A 39 3.41 -13.04 -6.43
CA LEU A 39 3.90 -14.22 -7.15
C LEU A 39 5.41 -14.47 -6.98
N GLY A 40 6.15 -13.55 -6.35
CA GLY A 40 7.57 -13.73 -6.01
C GLY A 40 8.56 -13.59 -7.16
N TYR A 41 8.13 -13.10 -8.33
CA TYR A 41 9.04 -12.92 -9.47
C TYR A 41 10.08 -11.82 -9.20
N THR A 42 11.30 -12.08 -9.65
CA THR A 42 12.40 -11.11 -9.63
C THR A 42 12.17 -9.98 -10.64
N HIS A 43 12.81 -8.83 -10.43
CA HIS A 43 12.73 -7.72 -11.37
C HIS A 43 13.23 -8.05 -12.79
N LYS A 44 14.15 -9.03 -12.89
CA LYS A 44 14.68 -9.50 -14.17
C LYS A 44 13.61 -10.29 -14.94
N GLU A 45 12.95 -11.23 -14.29
CA GLU A 45 11.86 -12.02 -14.87
C GLU A 45 10.68 -11.12 -15.28
N ILE A 46 10.28 -10.19 -14.41
CA ILE A 46 9.22 -9.22 -14.70
C ILE A 46 9.57 -8.35 -15.92
N GLY A 47 10.84 -7.94 -16.03
CA GLY A 47 11.31 -7.16 -17.17
C GLY A 47 11.13 -7.90 -18.49
N ILE A 48 11.44 -9.21 -18.50
CA ILE A 48 11.24 -10.08 -19.67
C ILE A 48 9.74 -10.25 -19.96
N MET A 49 8.92 -10.58 -18.95
CA MET A 49 7.49 -10.84 -19.12
C MET A 49 6.70 -9.64 -19.64
N LEU A 50 7.02 -8.43 -19.17
CA LEU A 50 6.30 -7.21 -19.51
C LEU A 50 7.00 -6.38 -20.58
N ASN A 51 8.12 -6.87 -21.13
CA ASN A 51 8.96 -6.15 -22.08
C ASN A 51 9.36 -4.74 -21.58
N ILE A 52 9.89 -4.66 -20.36
CA ILE A 52 10.38 -3.42 -19.72
C ILE A 52 11.76 -3.63 -19.12
N SER A 53 12.51 -2.56 -18.87
CA SER A 53 13.79 -2.68 -18.18
C SER A 53 13.62 -3.09 -16.71
N THR A 54 14.64 -3.76 -16.15
CA THR A 54 14.72 -4.07 -14.70
C THR A 54 14.56 -2.80 -13.85
N ASN A 55 15.10 -1.67 -14.30
CA ASN A 55 14.99 -0.37 -13.61
C ASN A 55 13.56 0.18 -13.66
N THR A 56 12.85 -0.01 -14.79
CA THR A 56 11.43 0.30 -14.92
C THR A 56 10.61 -0.58 -13.96
N SER A 57 10.91 -1.87 -13.84
CA SER A 57 10.26 -2.76 -12.86
C SER A 57 10.46 -2.26 -11.43
N LYS A 58 11.70 -1.96 -11.00
CA LYS A 58 12.01 -1.41 -9.67
C LYS A 58 11.23 -0.11 -9.37
N SER A 59 11.28 0.84 -10.30
CA SER A 59 10.61 2.14 -10.12
C SER A 59 9.08 2.04 -10.14
N ARG A 60 8.51 1.12 -10.92
CA ARG A 60 7.06 0.83 -10.90
C ARG A 60 6.62 0.20 -9.58
N LEU A 61 7.42 -0.72 -9.04
CA LEU A 61 7.16 -1.33 -7.73
C LEU A 61 7.20 -0.30 -6.59
N SER A 62 8.22 0.57 -6.59
CA SER A 62 8.33 1.68 -5.63
C SER A 62 7.09 2.60 -5.68
N ARG A 63 6.66 2.99 -6.89
CA ARG A 63 5.44 3.78 -7.08
C ARG A 63 4.18 3.05 -6.58
N ALA A 64 4.04 1.75 -6.85
CA ALA A 64 2.93 0.96 -6.35
C ALA A 64 2.87 0.98 -4.81
N ARG A 65 4.00 0.78 -4.12
CA ARG A 65 4.08 0.85 -2.66
C ARG A 65 3.70 2.22 -2.12
N ASN A 66 4.20 3.29 -2.73
CA ASN A 66 3.85 4.66 -2.33
C ASN A 66 2.35 4.95 -2.47
N ILE A 67 1.70 4.43 -3.52
CA ILE A 67 0.24 4.57 -3.69
C ILE A 67 -0.51 3.84 -2.56
N ILE A 68 -0.08 2.61 -2.23
CA ILE A 68 -0.69 1.82 -1.16
C ILE A 68 -0.52 2.52 0.19
N GLN A 69 0.69 2.97 0.51
CA GLN A 69 0.99 3.69 1.75
C GLN A 69 0.22 4.99 1.88
N ARG A 70 0.12 5.78 0.80
CA ARG A 70 -0.69 7.01 0.80
C ARG A 70 -2.18 6.72 1.02
N LYS A 71 -2.70 5.65 0.42
CA LYS A 71 -4.09 5.24 0.64
C LYS A 71 -4.32 4.78 2.07
N TYR A 72 -3.40 4.02 2.63
CA TYR A 72 -3.42 3.64 4.04
C TYR A 72 -3.46 4.89 4.93
N PHE A 73 -2.52 5.81 4.77
CA PHE A 73 -2.51 7.06 5.53
C PHE A 73 -3.83 7.84 5.38
N ASN A 74 -4.35 7.99 4.16
CA ASN A 74 -5.63 8.69 3.98
C ASN A 74 -6.82 7.98 4.62
N LEU A 75 -6.82 6.66 4.78
CA LEU A 75 -7.93 5.93 5.39
C LEU A 75 -7.88 5.97 6.93
N TYR A 76 -6.68 5.89 7.50
CA TYR A 76 -6.48 5.77 8.96
C TYR A 76 -6.14 7.10 9.64
N SER A 77 -5.68 8.13 8.92
CA SER A 77 -5.31 9.44 9.51
C SER A 77 -6.45 10.48 9.47
N ILE A 78 -7.60 10.15 8.87
CA ILE A 78 -8.80 11.01 8.86
C ILE A 78 -9.75 10.64 10.03
N ALA A 79 -9.46 9.56 10.77
CA ALA A 79 -10.28 9.14 11.90
C ALA A 79 -10.27 10.11 13.10
N ASP A 80 -9.43 11.16 13.09
CA ASP A 80 -9.24 12.09 14.21
C ASP A 80 -9.92 13.47 14.07
N THR A 81 -10.71 13.76 13.04
CA THR A 81 -11.32 15.12 12.87
C THR A 81 -12.85 15.19 12.84
N SER A 82 -13.57 14.26 13.47
CA SER A 82 -15.05 14.29 13.41
C SER A 82 -15.83 14.30 14.73
N THR A 83 -15.23 14.62 15.89
CA THR A 83 -15.97 14.56 17.18
C THR A 83 -16.45 15.89 17.78
N THR A 84 -16.11 17.08 17.30
CA THR A 84 -16.66 18.31 17.92
C THR A 84 -17.00 19.42 16.95
N CYS A 85 -18.14 19.30 16.26
CA CYS A 85 -18.86 20.49 15.79
C CYS A 85 -20.37 20.21 15.65
N GLU A 86 -21.06 19.93 16.76
CA GLU A 86 -22.53 19.93 16.78
C GLU A 86 -23.16 20.26 18.15
N LEU A 87 -22.50 21.12 18.96
CA LEU A 87 -23.09 21.66 20.20
C LEU A 87 -22.90 23.16 20.41
N ALA A 88 -22.68 23.93 19.34
CA ALA A 88 -22.64 25.38 19.43
C ALA A 88 -23.58 26.00 18.39
N SER A 89 -24.90 25.82 18.55
CA SER A 89 -25.98 26.65 17.97
C SER A 89 -27.39 26.17 18.38
N ALA A 90 -27.70 26.07 19.67
CA ALA A 90 -29.09 26.09 20.17
C ALA A 90 -29.13 26.51 21.64
#